data_AF-A0A959Z5L0-F1
#
_entry.id   AF-A0A959Z5L0-F1
#
_cell.length_a   1.000
_cell.length_b   1.000
_cell.length_c   1.000
_cell.angle_alpha   90.00
_cell.angle_beta   90.00
_cell.angle_gamma   90.00
#
_symmetry.space_group_name_H-M   'P 1'
#
loop_
_entity.id
_entity.type
_entity.pdbx_description
1 polymer ?
#
loop_
_entity_poly.entity_id
_entity_poly.type
_entity_poly.pdbx_seq_one_letter_code
_entity_poly.pdbx_strand_id
1 'polypeptide(L)'
;METILRFFESIDPVWGALLATTFTWLVTAAGAAVVFFFKTLSRTWLDGMLGFTGGVMIAASFWSLLAPSIDMSARMGMIEWLPPAIGFGAGALFIYVLDRFVPHLHINFDPSAK
;
A
#
# COMPACT_ATOMS: atom_id res chain seq x y z
N MET A 1 9.26 -16.29 -14.75
CA MET A 1 7.91 -15.77 -14.46
C MET A 1 6.88 -16.89 -14.55
N GLU A 2 6.82 -17.63 -15.66
CA GLU A 2 5.84 -18.71 -15.89
C GLU A 2 5.80 -19.79 -14.80
N THR A 3 6.95 -20.20 -14.25
CA THR A 3 6.99 -21.20 -13.16
C THR A 3 6.26 -20.74 -11.90
N ILE A 4 6.37 -19.46 -11.55
CA ILE A 4 5.71 -18.87 -10.39
C ILE A 4 4.21 -18.77 -10.67
N LEU A 5 3.83 -18.32 -11.86
CA LEU A 5 2.43 -18.25 -12.27
C LEU A 5 1.76 -19.62 -12.23
N ARG A 6 2.39 -20.66 -12.79
CA ARG A 6 1.87 -22.04 -12.72
C ARG A 6 1.75 -22.58 -11.30
N PHE A 7 2.64 -22.18 -10.40
CA PHE A 7 2.55 -22.54 -8.99
C PHE A 7 1.35 -21.85 -8.31
N PHE A 8 1.10 -20.58 -8.60
CA PHE A 8 -0.07 -19.86 -8.06
C PHE A 8 -1.39 -20.31 -8.71
N GLU A 9 -1.36 -20.76 -9.97
CA GLU A 9 -2.54 -21.33 -10.65
C GLU A 9 -2.90 -22.74 -10.15
N SER A 10 -1.92 -23.50 -9.63
CA SER A 10 -2.15 -24.87 -9.14
C SER A 10 -2.65 -24.94 -7.70
N ILE A 11 -2.52 -23.84 -6.93
CA ILE A 11 -2.98 -23.74 -5.55
C ILE A 11 -4.32 -22.99 -5.47
N ASP A 12 -5.09 -23.27 -4.42
CA ASP A 12 -6.32 -22.51 -4.18
C ASP A 12 -6.00 -21.01 -3.96
N PRO A 13 -6.78 -20.08 -4.54
CA PRO A 13 -6.55 -18.64 -4.39
C PRO A 13 -6.45 -18.17 -2.94
N VAL A 14 -7.16 -18.80 -2.00
CA VAL A 14 -7.10 -18.46 -0.57
C VAL A 14 -5.72 -18.78 0.00
N TRP A 15 -5.16 -19.95 -0.32
CA TRP A 15 -3.82 -20.33 0.11
C TRP A 15 -2.74 -19.49 -0.57
N GLY A 16 -2.92 -19.15 -1.85
CA GLY A 16 -2.05 -18.23 -2.56
C GLY A 16 -2.02 -16.84 -1.93
N ALA A 17 -3.19 -16.29 -1.60
CA ALA A 17 -3.32 -15.01 -0.90
C ALA A 17 -2.64 -15.06 0.47
N LEU A 18 -2.89 -16.10 1.27
CA LEU A 18 -2.29 -16.27 2.60
C LEU A 18 -0.76 -16.29 2.54
N LEU A 19 -0.18 -17.04 1.59
CA LEU A 19 1.27 -17.10 1.39
C LEU A 19 1.84 -15.74 0.98
N ALA A 20 1.20 -15.05 0.03
CA ALA A 20 1.64 -13.74 -0.44
C ALA A 20 1.55 -12.67 0.66
N THR A 21 0.47 -12.65 1.45
CA THR A 21 0.29 -11.68 2.55
C THR A 21 1.22 -11.98 3.71
N THR A 22 1.46 -13.25 4.03
CA THR A 22 2.42 -13.63 5.08
C THR A 22 3.85 -13.26 4.67
N PHE A 23 4.20 -13.48 3.40
CA PHE A 23 5.50 -13.08 2.87
C PHE A 23 5.71 -11.56 2.98
N THR A 24 4.76 -10.77 2.51
CA THR A 24 4.86 -9.30 2.60
C THR A 24 4.92 -8.82 4.05
N TRP A 25 4.16 -9.43 4.96
CA TRP A 25 4.26 -9.16 6.39
C TRP A 25 5.64 -9.49 6.97
N LEU A 26 6.24 -10.62 6.59
CA LEU A 26 7.61 -10.98 7.01
C LEU A 26 8.65 -9.99 6.49
N VAL A 27 8.49 -9.46 5.29
CA VAL A 27 9.37 -8.41 4.75
C VAL A 27 9.26 -7.13 5.60
N THR A 28 8.05 -6.73 5.99
CA THR A 28 7.85 -5.61 6.94
C THR A 28 8.50 -5.89 8.29
N ALA A 29 8.32 -7.08 8.85
CA ALA A 29 8.93 -7.48 10.11
C ALA A 29 10.47 -7.48 10.03
N ALA A 30 11.05 -7.96 8.94
CA ALA A 30 12.49 -7.93 8.69
C ALA A 30 13.01 -6.50 8.60
N GLY A 31 12.30 -5.59 7.92
CA GLY A 31 12.65 -4.17 7.88
C GLY A 31 12.61 -3.51 9.26
N ALA A 32 11.59 -3.82 10.07
CA ALA A 32 11.49 -3.33 11.44
C ALA A 32 12.58 -3.89 12.37
N ALA A 33 13.01 -5.14 12.16
CA ALA A 33 14.05 -5.79 12.96
C ALA A 33 15.43 -5.09 12.87
N VAL A 34 15.66 -4.27 11.84
CA VAL A 34 16.90 -3.46 11.72
C VAL A 34 17.08 -2.51 12.92
N VAL A 35 16.01 -2.12 13.59
CA VAL A 35 16.05 -1.29 14.82
C VAL A 35 16.85 -1.94 15.95
N PHE A 36 16.96 -3.27 15.99
CA PHE A 36 17.79 -3.97 16.98
C PHE A 36 19.29 -3.72 16.79
N PHE A 37 19.73 -3.38 15.57
CA PHE A 37 21.12 -3.07 15.25
C PHE A 37 21.41 -1.57 15.30
N PHE A 38 20.46 -0.73 14.90
CA PHE A 38 20.61 0.72 14.84
C PHE A 38 19.48 1.43 15.61
N LYS A 39 19.79 2.00 16.79
CA LYS A 39 18.81 2.74 17.61
C LYS A 39 18.53 4.16 17.14
N THR A 40 19.44 4.77 16.37
CA THR A 40 19.32 6.15 15.91
C THR A 40 19.64 6.25 14.42
N LEU A 41 18.63 6.49 13.59
CA LEU A 41 18.82 6.88 12.19
C LEU A 41 18.87 8.41 12.06
N SER A 42 19.74 8.91 11.18
CA SER A 42 19.70 10.33 10.81
C SER A 42 18.42 10.64 10.05
N ARG A 43 17.85 11.84 10.25
CA ARG A 43 16.64 12.30 9.55
C ARG A 43 16.73 12.15 8.03
N THR A 44 17.88 12.44 7.43
CA THR A 44 18.10 12.30 5.97
C THR A 44 17.83 10.89 5.45
N TRP A 45 18.26 9.86 6.18
CA TRP A 45 17.99 8.46 5.81
C TRP A 45 16.51 8.11 5.96
N LEU A 46 15.87 8.56 7.05
CA LEU A 46 14.45 8.34 7.27
C LEU A 46 13.59 9.00 6.18
N ASP A 47 13.89 10.26 5.85
CA ASP A 47 13.19 11.01 4.80
C ASP A 47 13.38 10.33 3.43
N GLY A 48 14.58 9.81 3.14
CA GLY A 48 14.85 9.02 1.94
C GLY A 48 14.02 7.74 1.88
N MET A 49 13.91 7.00 2.98
CA MET A 49 13.09 5.78 3.06
C MET A 49 11.59 6.07 2.91
N LEU A 50 11.09 7.13 3.56
CA LEU A 50 9.69 7.56 3.43
C LEU A 50 9.36 8.00 2.00
N GLY A 51 10.25 8.79 1.38
CA GLY A 51 10.11 9.24 0.00
C GLY A 51 10.15 8.07 -1.00
N PHE A 52 11.06 7.11 -0.81
CA PHE A 52 11.10 5.89 -1.62
C PHE A 52 9.80 5.10 -1.53
N THR A 53 9.31 4.87 -0.31
CA THR A 53 8.08 4.12 -0.08
C THR A 53 6.88 4.81 -0.72
N GLY A 54 6.75 6.13 -0.52
CA GLY A 54 5.71 6.93 -1.17
C GLY A 54 5.78 6.84 -2.70
N GLY A 55 6.98 6.95 -3.28
CA GLY A 55 7.19 6.85 -4.72
C GLY A 55 6.76 5.49 -5.30
N VAL A 56 7.17 4.38 -4.67
CA VAL A 56 6.80 3.03 -5.12
C VAL A 56 5.28 2.83 -5.05
N MET A 57 4.61 3.31 -4.00
CA MET A 57 3.15 3.18 -3.86
C MET A 57 2.40 3.98 -4.93
N ILE A 58 2.84 5.21 -5.26
CA ILE A 58 2.24 6.01 -6.34
C ILE A 58 2.43 5.33 -7.70
N ALA A 59 3.62 4.81 -7.99
CA ALA A 59 3.89 4.10 -9.24
C ALA A 59 3.02 2.84 -9.37
N ALA A 60 3.01 1.97 -8.34
CA ALA A 60 2.17 0.77 -8.35
C ALA A 60 0.69 1.10 -8.53
N SER A 61 0.20 2.18 -7.93
CA SER A 61 -1.19 2.63 -8.08
C SER A 61 -1.55 2.97 -9.52
N PHE A 62 -0.63 3.57 -10.30
CA PHE A 62 -0.89 3.89 -11.69
C PHE A 62 -0.67 2.69 -12.64
N TRP A 63 0.53 2.11 -12.63
CA TRP A 63 0.91 1.07 -13.60
C TRP A 63 0.32 -0.30 -13.30
N SER A 64 0.19 -0.67 -12.02
CA SER A 64 -0.27 -2.01 -11.63
C SER A 64 -1.77 -2.07 -11.32
N LEU A 65 -2.42 -0.94 -11.03
CA LEU A 65 -3.85 -0.89 -10.68
C LEU A 65 -4.68 -0.07 -11.67
N LEU A 66 -4.44 1.23 -11.82
CA LEU A 66 -5.28 2.10 -12.65
C LEU A 66 -5.23 1.75 -14.15
N ALA A 67 -4.03 1.63 -14.74
CA ALA A 67 -3.90 1.33 -16.16
C ALA A 67 -4.54 -0.03 -16.53
N PRO A 68 -4.31 -1.13 -15.78
CA PRO A 68 -5.03 -2.39 -16.00
C PRO A 68 -6.54 -2.28 -15.79
N SER A 69 -7.00 -1.45 -14.85
CA SER A 69 -8.44 -1.25 -14.61
C SER A 69 -9.12 -0.52 -15.76
N ILE A 70 -8.44 0.43 -16.41
CA ILE A 70 -8.95 1.14 -17.60
C ILE A 70 -9.11 0.16 -18.78
N ASP A 71 -8.10 -0.66 -19.05
CA ASP A 71 -8.16 -1.71 -20.09
C ASP A 71 -9.27 -2.72 -19.80
N MET A 72 -9.43 -3.13 -18.54
CA MET A 72 -10.51 -4.03 -18.12
C MET A 72 -11.89 -3.40 -18.35
N SER A 73 -12.06 -2.11 -18.08
CA SER A 73 -13.31 -1.38 -18.35
C SER A 73 -13.63 -1.30 -19.84
N ALA A 74 -12.61 -1.06 -20.69
CA ALA A 74 -12.75 -1.06 -22.14
C ALA A 74 -13.26 -2.41 -22.67
N ARG A 75 -12.67 -3.51 -22.18
CA ARG A 75 -13.06 -4.89 -22.55
C ARG A 75 -14.48 -5.26 -22.14
N MET A 76 -15.01 -4.63 -21.09
CA MET A 76 -16.39 -4.82 -20.63
C MET A 76 -17.42 -4.01 -21.42
N GLY A 77 -17.00 -3.22 -22.42
CA GLY A 77 -17.89 -2.35 -23.20
C GLY A 77 -18.41 -1.14 -22.42
N MET A 78 -17.78 -0.81 -21.29
CA MET A 78 -18.09 0.38 -20.49
C MET A 78 -17.20 1.56 -20.92
N ILE A 79 -17.55 2.77 -20.47
CA ILE A 79 -16.70 3.96 -20.66
C ILE A 79 -15.39 3.74 -19.88
N GLU A 80 -14.26 3.66 -20.60
CA GLU A 80 -12.97 3.16 -20.11
C GLU A 80 -12.47 3.83 -18.82
N TRP A 81 -12.69 5.14 -18.68
CA TRP A 81 -12.20 5.91 -17.54
C TRP A 81 -13.20 5.98 -16.37
N LEU A 82 -14.49 5.71 -16.60
CA LEU A 82 -15.55 6.04 -15.64
C LEU A 82 -15.56 5.08 -14.43
N PRO A 83 -15.62 3.75 -14.58
CA PRO A 83 -15.57 2.84 -13.43
C PRO A 83 -14.26 2.95 -12.62
N PRO A 84 -13.06 3.02 -13.24
CA PRO A 84 -11.82 3.24 -12.49
C PRO A 84 -11.80 4.57 -11.73
N ALA A 85 -12.30 5.67 -12.33
CA ALA A 85 -12.35 6.97 -11.66
C ALA A 85 -13.29 6.97 -10.45
N ILE A 86 -14.47 6.36 -10.57
CA ILE A 86 -15.43 6.23 -9.46
C ILE A 86 -14.82 5.36 -8.35
N GLY A 87 -14.23 4.21 -8.70
CA GLY A 87 -13.61 3.31 -7.73
C GLY A 87 -12.45 3.96 -6.98
N PHE A 88 -11.56 4.64 -7.72
CA PHE A 88 -10.43 5.36 -7.13
C PHE A 88 -10.89 6.52 -6.24
N GLY A 89 -11.86 7.32 -6.71
CA GLY A 89 -12.43 8.43 -5.95
C GLY A 89 -13.17 7.98 -4.69
N ALA A 90 -13.95 6.90 -4.77
CA ALA A 90 -14.63 6.30 -3.62
C ALA A 90 -13.62 5.76 -2.59
N GLY A 91 -12.54 5.12 -3.04
CA GLY A 91 -11.44 4.69 -2.15
C GLY A 91 -10.75 5.87 -1.46
N ALA A 92 -10.44 6.94 -2.19
CA ALA A 92 -9.86 8.15 -1.61
C ALA A 92 -10.78 8.81 -0.59
N LEU A 93 -12.08 8.92 -0.90
CA LEU A 93 -13.09 9.44 0.03
C LEU A 93 -13.21 8.55 1.27
N PHE A 94 -13.18 7.23 1.11
CA PHE A 94 -13.22 6.29 2.22
C PHE A 94 -12.04 6.49 3.18
N ILE A 95 -10.81 6.60 2.67
CA ILE A 95 -9.63 6.88 3.49
C ILE A 95 -9.73 8.26 4.16
N TYR A 96 -10.19 9.29 3.46
CA TYR A 96 -10.40 10.62 4.03
C TYR A 96 -11.40 10.59 5.19
N VAL A 97 -12.51 9.86 5.03
CA VAL A 97 -13.52 9.69 6.07
C VAL A 97 -12.94 8.93 7.26
N LEU A 98 -12.17 7.86 7.05
CA LEU A 98 -11.49 7.14 8.12
C LEU A 98 -10.52 8.05 8.88
N ASP A 99 -9.70 8.84 8.19
CA ASP A 99 -8.77 9.79 8.81
C ASP A 99 -9.49 10.83 9.68
N ARG A 100 -10.68 11.28 9.24
CA ARG A 100 -11.52 12.20 10.01
C ARG A 100 -12.11 11.57 11.27
N PHE A 101 -12.45 10.29 11.23
CA PHE A 101 -13.04 9.57 12.36
C PHE A 101 -12.01 9.04 13.35
N VAL A 102 -10.80 8.73 12.90
CA VAL A 102 -9.71 8.34 13.80
C VAL A 102 -9.37 9.57 14.65
N PRO A 103 -9.64 9.54 15.97
CA PRO A 103 -9.28 10.67 16.82
C PRO A 103 -7.78 10.85 16.69
N HIS A 104 -7.35 12.06 16.32
CA HIS A 104 -5.93 12.37 16.26
C HIS A 104 -5.38 12.12 17.66
N LEU A 105 -4.58 11.06 17.79
CA LEU A 105 -3.99 10.68 19.05
C LEU A 105 -2.94 11.76 19.36
N HIS A 106 -3.36 12.83 20.05
CA HIS A 106 -2.46 13.81 20.65
C HIS A 106 -1.71 13.11 21.79
N ILE A 107 -0.74 12.25 21.45
CA ILE A 107 0.09 11.50 22.41
C ILE A 107 1.07 12.43 23.16
N ASN A 108 1.26 13.69 22.74
CA ASN A 108 2.13 14.65 23.45
C ASN A 108 1.79 16.13 23.13
N PHE A 109 0.62 16.62 23.57
CA PHE A 109 0.55 18.05 23.90
C PHE A 109 0.67 18.16 25.42
N ASP A 110 1.88 18.43 25.88
CA ASP A 110 2.13 18.92 27.23
C ASP A 110 2.14 20.46 27.13
N PRO A 111 1.07 21.19 27.53
CA PRO A 111 1.08 22.64 27.52
C PRO A 111 1.91 23.24 28.66
N SER A 112 2.55 22.41 29.50
CA SER A 112 3.27 22.85 30.70
C SER A 112 4.73 23.21 30.48
N ALA A 113 5.17 23.48 29.25
CA ALA A 113 6.42 24.21 29.02
C ALA A 113 6.19 25.73 29.16
N LYS A 114 5.80 26.15 30.38
CA LYS A 114 6.11 27.45 31.00
C LYS A 114 5.78 27.40 32.48
#